data_AF-A0A6C0F6M2-F1
#
_entry.id   AF-A0A6C0F6M2-F1
#
_cell.length_a   1.000
_cell.length_b   1.000
_cell.length_c   1.000
_cell.angle_alpha   90.00
_cell.angle_beta   90.00
_cell.angle_gamma   90.00
#
_symmetry.space_group_name_H-M   'P 1'
#
loop_
_entity.id
_entity.type
_entity.pdbx_description
1 polymer ?
#
loop_
_entity_poly.entity_id
_entity_poly.type
_entity_poly.pdbx_seq_one_letter_code
_entity_poly.pdbx_strand_id
1 'polypeptide(L)'
;MKSKMKLPFKFFNGLCAPAQLYLVISLLSLLTLFYQNYSNPKKYCVGIFETKTDCNNRVFFAFKLLYIAIWLFILQKLCSKGYSTISWILVLLPIVAMFILIGLILIALMKKNNQL
;
A
#
# COMPACT_ATOMS: atom_id res chain seq x y z
N MET A 1 13.22 -34.12 -4.67
CA MET A 1 13.48 -32.76 -5.21
C MET A 1 13.35 -31.73 -4.08
N LYS A 2 14.46 -31.33 -3.43
CA LYS A 2 14.44 -30.32 -2.35
C LYS A 2 14.33 -28.93 -2.98
N SER A 3 13.11 -28.42 -3.06
CA SER A 3 12.80 -27.04 -3.48
C SER A 3 13.65 -26.05 -2.68
N LYS A 4 14.51 -25.29 -3.36
CA LYS A 4 15.28 -24.17 -2.77
C LYS A 4 14.39 -22.94 -2.56
N MET A 5 13.28 -23.10 -1.83
CA MET A 5 12.49 -21.99 -1.31
C MET A 5 13.10 -21.49 0.02
N LYS A 6 14.38 -21.10 -0.02
CA LYS A 6 15.11 -20.56 1.16
C LYS A 6 15.48 -19.08 1.02
N LEU A 7 15.36 -18.52 -0.18
CA LEU A 7 15.74 -17.15 -0.51
C LEU A 7 14.73 -16.08 -0.02
N PRO A 8 13.40 -16.23 -0.24
CA PRO A 8 12.45 -15.16 0.11
C PRO A 8 12.27 -15.03 1.63
N PHE A 9 12.28 -16.16 2.35
CA PHE A 9 12.13 -16.18 3.80
C PHE A 9 13.33 -15.56 4.52
N LYS A 10 14.57 -15.81 4.03
CA LYS A 10 15.78 -15.20 4.59
C LYS A 10 15.80 -13.69 4.37
N PHE A 11 15.38 -13.22 3.19
CA PHE A 11 15.22 -11.79 2.93
C PHE A 11 14.22 -11.17 3.89
N PHE A 12 13.01 -11.73 3.98
CA PHE A 12 11.95 -11.20 4.84
C PHE A 12 12.35 -11.10 6.31
N ASN A 13 13.02 -12.11 6.86
CA ASN A 13 13.48 -12.09 8.26
C ASN A 13 14.63 -11.11 8.51
N GLY A 14 15.31 -10.62 7.47
CA GLY A 14 16.35 -9.60 7.57
C GLY A 14 15.82 -8.17 7.59
N LEU A 15 14.52 -7.96 7.36
CA LEU A 15 13.89 -6.64 7.40
C LEU A 15 13.47 -6.27 8.83
N CYS A 16 13.47 -4.97 9.13
CA CYS A 16 12.87 -4.48 10.37
C CYS A 16 11.35 -4.69 10.37
N ALA A 17 10.75 -4.81 11.55
CA ALA A 17 9.30 -4.93 11.73
C ALA A 17 8.44 -3.92 10.93
N PRO A 18 8.70 -2.58 10.95
CA PRO A 18 7.92 -1.64 10.15
C PRO A 18 8.07 -1.86 8.63
N ALA A 19 9.27 -2.24 8.17
CA ALA A 19 9.52 -2.55 6.76
C ALA A 19 8.86 -3.87 6.33
N GLN A 20 8.85 -4.89 7.20
CA GLN A 20 8.13 -6.14 7.00
C GLN A 20 6.62 -5.90 6.86
N LEU A 21 6.02 -5.15 7.80
CA LEU A 21 4.60 -4.82 7.76
C LEU A 21 4.25 -4.09 6.48
N TYR A 22 5.02 -3.04 6.13
CA TYR A 22 4.84 -2.28 4.89
C TYR A 22 4.87 -3.18 3.64
N LEU A 23 5.82 -4.11 3.56
CA LEU A 23 5.95 -5.00 2.42
C LEU A 23 4.73 -5.92 2.29
N VAL A 24 4.29 -6.54 3.39
CA VAL A 24 3.13 -7.45 3.39
C VAL A 24 1.86 -6.72 2.95
N ILE A 25 1.53 -5.58 3.58
CA ILE A 25 0.30 -4.85 3.24
C ILE A 25 0.33 -4.32 1.80
N SER A 26 1.50 -3.88 1.32
CA SER A 26 1.65 -3.34 -0.03
C SER A 26 1.52 -4.42 -1.10
N LEU A 27 2.13 -5.59 -0.88
CA LEU A 27 2.01 -6.72 -1.81
C LEU A 27 0.58 -7.27 -1.84
N LEU A 28 -0.08 -7.41 -0.69
CA LEU A 28 -1.49 -7.82 -0.63
C LEU A 28 -2.40 -6.82 -1.38
N SER A 29 -2.17 -5.51 -1.17
CA SER A 29 -2.90 -4.46 -1.87
C SER A 29 -2.62 -4.49 -3.38
N LEU A 30 -1.38 -4.72 -3.79
CA LEU A 30 -1.03 -4.80 -5.21
C LEU A 30 -1.66 -6.02 -5.88
N LEU A 31 -1.68 -7.18 -5.23
CA LEU A 31 -2.28 -8.41 -5.74
C LEU A 31 -3.80 -8.27 -5.90
N THR A 32 -4.48 -7.68 -4.91
CA THR A 32 -5.93 -7.44 -4.98
C THR A 32 -6.28 -6.43 -6.08
N LEU A 33 -5.49 -5.36 -6.25
CA LEU A 33 -5.65 -4.44 -7.37
C LEU A 33 -5.37 -5.13 -8.71
N PHE A 34 -4.33 -5.96 -8.80
CA PHE A 34 -3.98 -6.67 -10.02
C PHE A 34 -5.12 -7.59 -10.47
N TYR A 35 -5.70 -8.34 -9.54
CA TYR A 35 -6.86 -9.19 -9.82
C TYR A 35 -8.03 -8.40 -10.41
N GLN A 36 -8.37 -7.23 -9.84
CA GLN A 36 -9.44 -6.36 -10.34
C GLN A 36 -9.16 -5.76 -11.73
N ASN A 37 -7.88 -5.64 -12.11
CA ASN A 37 -7.45 -4.90 -13.30
C ASN A 37 -6.83 -5.80 -14.39
N TYR A 38 -6.89 -7.12 -14.21
CA TYR A 38 -6.28 -8.08 -15.13
C TYR A 38 -7.04 -8.21 -16.46
N SER A 39 -8.38 -8.12 -16.42
CA SER A 39 -9.24 -8.40 -17.58
C SER A 39 -9.22 -7.31 -18.65
N ASN A 40 -9.18 -6.03 -18.27
CA ASN A 40 -9.26 -4.91 -19.20
C ASN A 40 -8.02 -4.01 -19.09
N PRO A 41 -7.22 -3.82 -20.16
CA PRO A 41 -5.99 -3.04 -20.10
C PRO A 41 -6.18 -1.51 -20.11
N LYS A 42 -7.37 -0.99 -20.44
CA LYS A 42 -7.65 0.47 -20.54
C LYS A 42 -8.72 0.97 -19.56
N LYS A 43 -9.03 0.16 -18.55
CA LYS A 43 -9.99 0.48 -17.49
C LYS A 43 -9.35 0.17 -16.16
N TYR A 44 -9.24 1.16 -15.29
CA TYR A 44 -8.63 1.03 -13.98
C TYR A 44 -9.69 1.04 -12.87
N CYS A 45 -9.73 -0.02 -12.06
CA CYS A 45 -10.69 -0.25 -10.99
C CYS A 45 -9.99 -0.26 -9.61
N VAL A 46 -10.60 0.40 -8.63
CA VAL A 46 -10.20 0.36 -7.22
C VAL A 46 -11.46 0.16 -6.36
N GLY A 47 -11.73 -1.09 -6.00
CA GLY A 47 -12.99 -1.46 -5.36
C GLY A 47 -14.15 -1.22 -6.31
N ILE A 48 -15.12 -0.41 -5.87
CA ILE A 48 -16.30 -0.04 -6.67
C ILE A 48 -16.05 1.14 -7.63
N PHE A 49 -14.89 1.79 -7.55
CA PHE A 49 -14.58 2.95 -8.37
C PHE A 49 -13.86 2.51 -9.64
N GLU A 50 -14.24 3.09 -10.77
CA GLU A 50 -13.65 2.81 -12.07
C GLU A 50 -13.34 4.08 -12.86
N THR A 51 -12.29 4.02 -13.66
CA THR A 51 -11.91 5.10 -14.59
C THR A 51 -11.30 4.54 -15.88
N LYS A 52 -11.49 5.23 -17.00
CA LYS A 52 -10.86 4.88 -18.27
C LYS A 52 -9.45 5.47 -18.29
N THR A 53 -8.49 4.71 -18.82
CA THR A 53 -7.09 5.13 -18.91
C THR A 53 -6.59 5.03 -20.35
N ASP A 54 -5.87 6.06 -20.78
CA ASP A 54 -5.23 6.06 -22.11
C ASP A 54 -4.04 5.10 -22.16
N CYS A 55 -3.33 5.00 -21.03
CA CYS A 55 -2.21 4.09 -20.82
C CYS A 55 -2.68 2.70 -20.39
N ASN A 56 -1.90 1.67 -20.74
CA ASN A 56 -2.15 0.29 -20.34
C ASN A 56 -1.95 0.12 -18.83
N ASN A 57 -2.89 -0.55 -18.15
CA ASN A 57 -2.87 -0.86 -16.73
C ASN A 57 -1.52 -1.38 -16.21
N ARG A 58 -0.81 -2.18 -17.03
CA ARG A 58 0.51 -2.75 -16.70
C ARG A 58 1.55 -1.70 -16.32
N VAL A 59 1.49 -0.52 -16.94
CA VAL A 59 2.42 0.59 -16.65
C VAL A 59 2.22 1.08 -15.21
N PHE A 60 0.98 1.23 -14.76
CA PHE A 60 0.69 1.64 -13.38
C PHE A 60 1.19 0.59 -12.36
N PHE A 61 1.06 -0.71 -12.66
CA PHE A 61 1.59 -1.78 -11.79
C PHE A 61 3.11 -1.76 -11.70
N ALA A 62 3.81 -1.48 -12.81
CA ALA A 62 5.28 -1.34 -12.79
C ALA A 62 5.72 -0.16 -11.90
N PHE A 63 5.07 1.00 -12.03
CA PHE A 63 5.34 2.15 -11.16
C PHE A 63 5.04 1.86 -9.68
N LYS A 64 3.96 1.12 -9.39
CA LYS A 64 3.64 0.70 -8.02
C LYS A 64 4.69 -0.24 -7.44
N LEU A 65 5.20 -1.20 -8.20
CA LEU A 65 6.30 -2.08 -7.75
C LEU A 65 7.56 -1.28 -7.45
N LEU A 66 7.92 -0.32 -8.33
CA LEU A 66 9.05 0.57 -8.10
C LEU A 66 8.86 1.40 -6.83
N TYR A 67 7.67 1.98 -6.64
CA TYR A 67 7.32 2.73 -5.44
C TYR A 67 7.46 1.87 -4.18
N ILE A 68 6.95 0.63 -4.21
CA ILE A 68 7.07 -0.31 -3.08
C ILE A 68 8.53 -0.58 -2.75
N ALA A 69 9.37 -0.86 -3.75
CA ALA A 69 10.79 -1.14 -3.55
C ALA A 69 11.55 0.06 -2.96
N ILE A 70 11.29 1.28 -3.47
CA ILE A 70 11.92 2.51 -2.98
C ILE A 70 11.53 2.76 -1.53
N TRP A 71 10.24 2.67 -1.20
CA TRP A 71 9.78 2.92 0.15
C TRP A 71 10.25 1.88 1.16
N LEU A 72 10.29 0.60 0.74
CA LEU A 72 10.87 -0.48 1.52
C LEU A 72 12.32 -0.17 1.89
N PHE A 73 13.11 0.30 0.92
CA PHE A 73 14.49 0.70 1.15
C PHE A 73 14.61 1.88 2.13
N ILE A 74 13.75 2.91 1.99
CA ILE A 74 13.73 4.05 2.91
C ILE A 74 13.42 3.59 4.34
N LEU A 75 12.36 2.80 4.52
CA LEU A 75 11.96 2.27 5.83
C LEU A 75 13.06 1.42 6.45
N GLN A 76 13.65 0.49 5.67
CA GLN A 76 14.74 -0.36 6.12
C GLN A 76 15.96 0.48 6.54
N LYS A 77 16.32 1.51 5.77
CA LYS A 77 17.48 2.35 6.06
C LYS A 77 17.27 3.22 7.31
N LEU A 78 16.04 3.72 7.52
CA LEU A 78 15.70 4.51 8.71
C LEU A 78 15.73 3.65 9.98
N CYS A 79 15.03 2.51 10.00
CA CYS A 79 14.99 1.64 11.17
C CYS A 79 16.38 1.07 11.50
N SER A 80 17.18 0.71 10.49
CA SER A 80 18.53 0.17 10.69
C SER A 80 19.50 1.19 11.27
N LYS A 81 19.19 2.49 11.18
CA LYS A 81 19.97 3.60 11.76
C LYS A 81 19.46 4.03 13.15
N GLY A 82 18.51 3.29 13.73
CA GLY A 82 17.94 3.59 15.05
C GLY A 82 16.66 4.43 15.03
N TYR A 83 16.17 4.86 13.85
CA TYR A 83 14.94 5.65 13.73
C TYR A 83 13.68 4.77 13.67
N SER A 84 13.59 3.74 14.52
CA SER A 84 12.50 2.77 14.53
C SER A 84 11.12 3.43 14.75
N THR A 85 11.03 4.37 15.69
CA THR A 85 9.79 5.11 15.99
C THR A 85 9.30 5.90 14.77
N ILE A 86 10.21 6.55 14.05
CA ILE A 86 9.86 7.33 12.85
C ILE A 86 9.38 6.39 11.75
N SER A 87 10.03 5.24 11.55
CA SER A 87 9.59 4.23 10.60
C SER A 87 8.17 3.71 10.89
N TRP A 88 7.81 3.52 12.17
CA TRP A 88 6.46 3.12 12.56
C TRP A 88 5.42 4.20 12.29
N ILE A 89 5.71 5.45 12.66
CA ILE A 89 4.83 6.58 12.36
C ILE A 89 4.61 6.67 10.85
N LEU A 90 5.69 6.54 10.05
CA LEU A 90 5.62 6.65 8.60
C LEU A 90 4.71 5.58 7.95
N VAL A 91 4.66 4.36 8.51
CA VAL A 91 3.79 3.28 8.04
C VAL A 91 2.34 3.46 8.53
N LEU A 92 2.14 3.88 9.77
CA LEU A 92 0.82 3.95 10.39
C LEU A 92 0.06 5.25 10.07
N LEU A 93 0.77 6.36 9.86
CA LEU A 93 0.19 7.68 9.60
C LEU A 93 -0.84 7.67 8.46
N PRO A 94 -0.59 7.11 7.26
CA PRO A 94 -1.61 7.10 6.22
C PRO A 94 -2.86 6.30 6.59
N ILE A 95 -2.71 5.19 7.32
CA ILE A 95 -3.84 4.35 7.77
C ILE A 95 -4.70 5.14 8.76
N VAL A 96 -4.07 5.69 9.79
CA VAL A 96 -4.77 6.47 10.83
C VAL A 96 -5.38 7.74 10.23
N ALA A 97 -4.66 8.45 9.36
CA ALA A 97 -5.15 9.65 8.69
C ALA A 97 -6.39 9.36 7.83
N MET A 98 -6.44 8.23 7.11
CA MET A 98 -7.63 7.88 6.33
C MET A 98 -8.87 7.69 7.23
N PHE A 99 -8.75 6.99 8.36
CA PHE A 99 -9.86 6.84 9.30
C PHE A 99 -10.32 8.18 9.89
N ILE A 100 -9.38 9.06 10.25
CA ILE A 100 -9.68 10.40 10.75
C ILE A 100 -10.42 11.21 9.69
N LEU A 101 -9.92 11.25 8.44
CA LEU A 101 -10.53 12.00 7.35
C LEU A 101 -11.95 11.51 7.02
N ILE A 102 -12.15 10.18 6.95
CA ILE A 102 -13.48 9.61 6.72
C ILE A 102 -14.42 10.00 7.87
N GLY A 103 -13.97 9.90 9.13
CA GLY A 103 -14.77 10.32 10.29
C GLY A 103 -15.17 11.80 10.23
N LEU A 104 -14.22 12.69 9.89
CA LEU A 104 -14.49 14.12 9.73
C LEU A 104 -15.48 14.41 8.60
N ILE A 105 -15.34 13.74 7.45
CA ILE A 105 -16.27 13.87 6.31
C ILE A 105 -17.67 13.40 6.73
N LEU A 106 -17.79 12.27 7.42
CA LEU A 106 -19.09 11.78 7.89
C LEU A 106 -19.75 12.76 8.86
N ILE A 107 -19.02 13.31 9.83
CA ILE A 107 -19.55 14.33 10.74
C ILE A 107 -19.98 15.59 9.98
N ALA A 108 -19.18 16.05 9.01
CA ALA A 108 -19.53 17.21 8.18
C ALA A 108 -20.79 16.96 7.33
N LEU A 109 -20.94 15.77 6.76
CA LEU A 109 -22.12 15.38 5.99
C LEU A 109 -23.36 15.23 6.89
N MET A 110 -23.22 14.64 8.08
CA MET A 110 -24.31 14.55 9.06
C MET A 110 -24.78 15.93 9.50
N LYS A 111 -23.85 16.87 9.76
CA LYS A 111 -24.21 18.25 10.09
C LYS A 111 -24.98 18.94 8.97
N LYS A 112 -24.63 18.68 7.70
CA LYS A 112 -25.35 19.22 6.54
C LYS A 112 -26.75 18.60 6.38
N ASN A 113 -26.90 17.30 6.66
CA ASN A 113 -28.16 16.58 6.48
C ASN A 113 -29.15 16.80 7.64
N ASN A 114 -28.66 17.11 8.85
CA ASN A 114 -29.45 17.44 10.05
C ASN A 114 -29.68 18.95 10.27
N GLN A 115 -29.60 19.78 9.22
CA GLN A 115 -30.07 21.17 9.28
C GLN A 115 -31.62 21.14 9.35
N LEU A 116 -32.30 21.33 10.50
CA LEU A 116 -32.58 22.59 11.22
C LEU A 116 -31.61 23.76 11.01
#